data_AF-A0AAU3GTR5-F1
#
_entry.id   AF-A0AAU3GTR5-F1
#
_cell.length_a   1.000
_cell.length_b   1.000
_cell.length_c   1.000
_cell.angle_alpha   90.00
_cell.angle_beta   90.00
_cell.angle_gamma   90.00
#
_symmetry.space_group_name_H-M   'P 1'
#
loop_
_entity.id
_entity.type
_entity.pdbx_description
1 polymer ?
#
loop_
_entity_poly.entity_id
_entity_poly.type
_entity_poly.pdbx_seq_one_letter_code
_entity_poly.pdbx_strand_id
1 'polypeptide(L)'
;MKVLTVNLGRPTPSPHTDGASGLTGIGKRPSEGPVRVDDPGPKGSGGSGLTGDSVCDLRHHGGSDQAVYAYAREELDVWEEQLGRPLPNGSFGENLTTSGIDVSHARIGERWRIGDELVIEVTSGRIPCRTFAGHMGERGWVKRFTREGATGAYLRVIVPGTIRSGDAIEVVHLPAHGITAALEFRATTTERELLPRMLEAGEALHSETLRAAQAYLAKQAAAS
;
A
#
# COMPACT_ATOMS: atom_id res chain seq x y z
N MET A 1 15.96 -10.33 -2.29
CA MET A 1 14.66 -9.67 -2.55
C MET A 1 14.82 -8.79 -3.78
N LYS A 2 13.78 -8.62 -4.61
CA LYS A 2 13.84 -7.76 -5.80
C LYS A 2 12.47 -7.20 -6.19
N VAL A 3 12.48 -6.10 -6.94
CA VAL A 3 11.31 -5.63 -7.69
C VAL A 3 11.18 -6.48 -8.95
N LEU A 4 10.06 -7.21 -9.11
CA LEU A 4 9.79 -7.93 -10.35
C LEU A 4 9.38 -6.97 -11.45
N THR A 5 8.43 -6.09 -11.14
CA THR A 5 7.97 -5.04 -12.05
C THR A 5 7.64 -3.76 -11.30
N VAL A 6 7.91 -2.64 -11.96
CA VAL A 6 7.37 -1.33 -11.59
C VAL A 6 6.12 -1.10 -12.44
N ASN A 7 4.96 -0.89 -11.84
CA ASN A 7 3.68 -0.80 -12.53
C ASN A 7 3.08 0.61 -12.42
N LEU A 8 2.58 1.12 -13.54
CA LEU A 8 1.97 2.45 -13.64
C LEU A 8 0.53 2.33 -14.14
N GLY A 9 -0.34 3.14 -13.57
CA GLY A 9 -1.74 3.27 -13.93
C GLY A 9 -1.96 4.52 -14.78
N ARG A 10 -2.75 4.36 -15.84
CA ARG A 10 -3.28 5.48 -16.61
C ARG A 10 -4.73 5.75 -16.18
N PRO A 11 -5.21 7.01 -16.21
CA PRO A 11 -6.59 7.30 -15.87
C PRO A 11 -7.52 6.63 -16.90
N THR A 12 -8.40 5.76 -16.42
CA THR A 12 -9.44 5.13 -17.24
C THR A 12 -10.81 5.30 -16.58
N PRO A 13 -11.89 5.45 -17.37
CA PRO A 13 -13.25 5.48 -16.82
C PRO A 13 -13.58 4.18 -16.07
N SER A 14 -14.26 4.30 -14.93
CA SER A 14 -14.76 3.14 -14.21
C SER A 14 -16.11 3.43 -13.55
N PRO A 15 -17.13 2.56 -13.69
CA PRO A 15 -18.40 2.72 -12.97
C PRO A 15 -18.28 2.39 -11.47
N HIS A 16 -17.09 1.96 -11.02
CA HIS A 16 -16.83 1.55 -9.63
C HIS A 16 -16.05 2.59 -8.82
N THR A 17 -15.70 3.72 -9.42
CA THR A 17 -15.13 4.87 -8.69
C THR A 17 -16.24 5.84 -8.28
N ASP A 18 -16.11 6.43 -7.10
CA ASP A 18 -16.91 7.55 -6.61
C ASP A 18 -16.09 8.86 -6.59
N GLY A 19 -14.90 8.84 -7.21
CA GLY A 19 -14.08 10.02 -7.46
C GLY A 19 -14.79 10.98 -8.41
N ALA A 20 -14.65 12.29 -8.16
CA ALA A 20 -15.33 13.32 -8.94
C ALA A 20 -15.02 13.28 -10.44
N SER A 21 -13.85 12.76 -10.83
CA SER A 21 -13.44 12.59 -12.23
C SER A 21 -14.13 11.43 -12.95
N GLY A 22 -14.70 10.46 -12.21
CA GLY A 22 -15.17 9.20 -12.80
C GLY A 22 -14.04 8.29 -13.31
N LEU A 23 -12.78 8.62 -13.01
CA LEU A 23 -11.59 7.92 -13.47
C LEU A 23 -10.94 7.11 -12.35
N THR A 24 -10.14 6.11 -12.73
CA THR A 24 -9.28 5.32 -11.84
C THR A 24 -7.96 4.98 -12.52
N GLY A 25 -6.89 4.83 -11.73
CA GLY A 25 -5.60 4.30 -12.16
C GLY A 25 -5.33 2.87 -11.67
N ILE A 26 -6.38 2.13 -11.26
CA ILE A 26 -6.24 0.81 -10.61
C ILE A 26 -5.66 -0.26 -11.55
N GLY A 27 -5.93 -0.18 -12.86
CA GLY A 27 -5.43 -1.12 -13.86
C GLY A 27 -3.97 -0.86 -14.22
N LYS A 28 -3.07 -1.00 -13.26
CA LYS A 28 -1.63 -0.74 -13.45
C LYS A 28 -1.01 -1.81 -14.34
N ARG A 29 0.00 -1.41 -15.12
CA ARG A 29 0.76 -2.30 -16.01
C ARG A 29 2.26 -2.07 -15.84
N PRO A 30 3.10 -3.10 -16.03
CA PRO A 30 4.56 -2.93 -15.99
C PRO A 30 5.04 -1.81 -16.91
N SER A 31 5.96 -0.98 -16.41
CA SER A 31 6.66 0.03 -17.20
C SER A 31 7.78 -0.61 -18.03
N GLU A 32 8.07 -0.04 -19.19
CA GLU A 32 9.14 -0.52 -20.08
C GLU A 32 10.53 -0.02 -19.66
N GLY A 33 10.60 1.07 -18.87
CA GLY A 33 11.85 1.72 -18.50
C GLY A 33 11.90 2.14 -17.04
N PRO A 34 13.02 2.78 -16.64
CA PRO A 34 13.20 3.30 -15.29
C PRO A 34 12.13 4.34 -14.94
N VAL A 35 11.71 4.33 -13.68
CA VAL A 35 10.70 5.23 -13.13
C VAL A 35 11.30 6.00 -11.97
N ARG A 36 11.18 7.32 -12.03
CA ARG A 36 11.54 8.21 -10.93
C ARG A 36 10.48 8.13 -9.83
N VAL A 37 10.93 8.00 -8.59
CA VAL A 37 10.10 7.94 -7.39
C VAL A 37 10.47 9.10 -6.46
N ASP A 38 9.52 9.97 -6.16
CA ASP A 38 9.66 11.14 -5.28
C ASP A 38 8.51 11.19 -4.26
N ASP A 39 8.67 11.97 -3.20
CA ASP A 39 7.55 12.28 -2.30
C ASP A 39 6.52 13.15 -3.04
N PRO A 40 5.26 12.68 -3.21
CA PRO A 40 4.24 13.44 -3.91
C PRO A 40 3.70 14.63 -3.10
N GLY A 41 4.11 14.77 -1.83
CA GLY A 41 3.59 15.78 -0.92
C GLY A 41 2.34 15.30 -0.17
N PRO A 42 1.67 16.18 0.58
CA PRO A 42 0.65 15.76 1.55
C PRO A 42 -0.62 15.20 0.88
N LYS A 43 -1.35 14.35 1.60
CA LYS A 43 -2.65 13.83 1.17
C LYS A 43 -3.62 14.96 0.83
N GLY A 44 -4.41 14.78 -0.23
CA GLY A 44 -5.34 15.79 -0.77
C GLY A 44 -4.75 16.66 -1.88
N SER A 45 -3.42 16.76 -1.99
CA SER A 45 -2.74 17.41 -3.12
C SER A 45 -1.73 16.49 -3.81
N GLY A 46 -1.00 15.68 -3.05
CA GLY A 46 -0.08 14.68 -3.56
C GLY A 46 -0.79 13.43 -4.07
N GLY A 47 -0.43 13.01 -5.28
CA GLY A 47 -0.92 11.79 -5.92
C GLY A 47 -0.02 10.59 -5.67
N SER A 48 0.50 10.01 -6.76
CA SER A 48 1.48 8.92 -6.72
C SER A 48 2.89 9.47 -6.57
N GLY A 49 3.75 8.76 -5.86
CA GLY A 49 5.19 9.03 -5.84
C GLY A 49 5.90 8.60 -7.13
N LEU A 50 5.27 7.78 -7.98
CA LEU A 50 5.87 7.31 -9.22
C LEU A 50 5.55 8.24 -10.39
N THR A 51 6.59 8.70 -11.08
CA THR A 51 6.44 9.52 -12.28
C THR A 51 5.65 8.77 -13.36
N GLY A 52 4.59 9.41 -13.87
CA GLY A 52 3.72 8.83 -14.90
C GLY A 52 2.61 7.93 -14.36
N ASP A 53 2.56 7.69 -13.05
CA ASP A 53 1.46 6.99 -12.41
C ASP A 53 0.30 7.93 -12.06
N SER A 54 -0.94 7.41 -12.08
CA SER A 54 -2.15 8.19 -11.83
C SER A 54 -2.90 7.72 -10.59
N VAL A 55 -3.14 8.66 -9.68
CA VAL A 55 -4.10 8.53 -8.57
C VAL A 55 -5.25 9.50 -8.84
N CYS A 56 -6.46 8.96 -9.07
CA CYS A 56 -7.60 9.75 -9.56
C CYS A 56 -8.57 10.22 -8.46
N ASP A 57 -8.38 9.77 -7.20
CA ASP A 57 -9.14 10.22 -6.04
C ASP A 57 -8.22 10.52 -4.84
N LEU A 58 -7.84 11.79 -4.70
CA LEU A 58 -6.91 12.25 -3.66
C LEU A 58 -7.54 12.37 -2.26
N ARG A 59 -8.86 12.16 -2.13
CA ARG A 59 -9.53 12.17 -0.82
C ARG A 59 -9.12 10.95 0.00
N HIS A 60 -8.96 9.82 -0.67
CA HIS A 60 -8.72 8.52 -0.04
C HIS A 60 -7.34 7.96 -0.36
N HIS A 61 -6.72 8.39 -1.47
CA HIS A 61 -5.49 7.81 -1.99
C HIS A 61 -4.40 8.85 -2.20
N GLY A 62 -3.16 8.37 -2.20
CA GLY A 62 -1.98 9.19 -2.46
C GLY A 62 -1.55 10.00 -1.24
N GLY A 63 -0.63 10.91 -1.50
CA GLY A 63 0.07 11.67 -0.48
C GLY A 63 1.27 10.92 0.08
N SER A 64 2.07 11.59 0.91
CA SER A 64 3.35 11.07 1.40
C SER A 64 3.22 9.68 2.03
N ASP A 65 2.19 9.44 2.84
CA ASP A 65 1.97 8.13 3.50
C ASP A 65 1.57 7.00 2.55
N GLN A 66 1.19 7.31 1.32
CA GLN A 66 0.73 6.34 0.31
C GLN A 66 1.39 6.59 -1.06
N ALA A 67 2.65 7.05 -1.04
CA ALA A 67 3.38 7.41 -2.25
C ALA A 67 3.61 6.20 -3.16
N VAL A 68 3.82 5.02 -2.58
CA VAL A 68 4.07 3.76 -3.28
C VAL A 68 3.19 2.66 -2.67
N TYR A 69 2.55 1.84 -3.50
CA TYR A 69 1.91 0.60 -3.04
C TYR A 69 2.71 -0.61 -3.52
N ALA A 70 3.10 -1.49 -2.60
CA ALA A 70 3.81 -2.73 -2.91
C ALA A 70 2.95 -3.96 -2.60
N TYR A 71 3.19 -5.03 -3.35
CA TYR A 71 2.56 -6.34 -3.13
C TYR A 71 3.52 -7.46 -3.52
N ALA A 72 3.50 -8.58 -2.78
CA ALA A 72 4.37 -9.72 -3.04
C ALA A 72 3.79 -10.59 -4.17
N ARG A 73 4.65 -11.06 -5.09
CA ARG A 73 4.21 -12.01 -6.13
C ARG A 73 3.74 -13.31 -5.52
N GLU A 74 4.39 -13.74 -4.44
CA GLU A 74 4.06 -14.95 -3.69
C GLU A 74 2.61 -14.91 -3.17
N GLU A 75 2.12 -13.73 -2.73
CA GLU A 75 0.72 -13.57 -2.31
C GLU A 75 -0.24 -13.47 -3.51
N LEU A 76 0.19 -12.87 -4.63
CA LEU A 76 -0.61 -12.86 -5.86
C LEU A 76 -0.79 -14.27 -6.43
N ASP A 77 0.22 -15.13 -6.34
CA ASP A 77 0.15 -16.53 -6.79
C ASP A 77 -0.92 -17.30 -6.02
N VAL A 78 -0.99 -17.12 -4.69
CA VAL A 78 -2.05 -17.70 -3.86
C VAL A 78 -3.43 -17.21 -4.30
N TRP A 79 -3.57 -15.90 -4.61
CA TRP A 79 -4.84 -15.37 -5.13
C TRP A 79 -5.18 -15.90 -6.52
N GLU A 80 -4.19 -16.07 -7.41
CA GLU A 80 -4.35 -16.60 -8.75
C GLU A 80 -4.91 -18.04 -8.70
N GLU A 81 -4.39 -18.87 -7.81
CA GLU A 81 -4.91 -20.22 -7.54
C GLU A 81 -6.34 -20.17 -6.98
N GLN A 82 -6.60 -19.33 -5.96
CA GLN A 82 -7.92 -19.21 -5.34
C GLN A 82 -9.00 -18.66 -6.29
N LEU A 83 -8.62 -17.86 -7.28
CA LEU A 83 -9.54 -17.28 -8.26
C LEU A 83 -9.63 -18.11 -9.54
N GLY A 84 -8.72 -19.06 -9.76
CA GLY A 84 -8.68 -19.89 -10.96
C GLY A 84 -8.47 -19.09 -12.25
N ARG A 85 -7.78 -17.95 -12.17
CA ARG A 85 -7.45 -17.11 -13.33
C ARG A 85 -6.14 -16.35 -13.12
N PRO A 86 -5.41 -16.01 -14.18
CA PRO A 86 -4.16 -15.27 -14.07
C PRO A 86 -4.34 -13.92 -13.37
N LEU A 87 -3.40 -13.59 -12.48
CA LEU A 87 -3.24 -12.25 -11.92
C LEU A 87 -1.87 -11.70 -12.33
N PRO A 88 -1.78 -11.00 -13.49
CA PRO A 88 -0.55 -10.34 -13.88
C PRO A 88 -0.08 -9.33 -12.83
N ASN A 89 1.21 -9.02 -12.84
CA ASN A 89 1.75 -7.95 -12.01
C ASN A 89 1.03 -6.61 -12.28
N GLY A 90 0.69 -5.88 -11.22
CA GLY A 90 -0.12 -4.67 -11.23
C GLY A 90 -1.63 -4.91 -11.04
N SER A 91 -2.08 -6.18 -11.00
CA SER A 91 -3.52 -6.51 -10.90
C SER A 91 -4.20 -5.97 -9.65
N PHE A 92 -3.45 -5.79 -8.56
CA PHE A 92 -4.02 -5.23 -7.33
C PHE A 92 -3.91 -3.70 -7.31
N GLY A 93 -3.38 -3.09 -8.37
CA GLY A 93 -3.07 -1.68 -8.45
C GLY A 93 -1.78 -1.33 -7.72
N GLU A 94 -0.92 -2.30 -7.43
CA GLU A 94 0.39 -2.10 -6.83
C GLU A 94 1.36 -1.47 -7.81
N ASN A 95 2.13 -0.49 -7.33
CA ASN A 95 3.23 0.11 -8.05
C ASN A 95 4.44 -0.82 -8.11
N LEU A 96 4.69 -1.60 -7.05
CA LEU A 96 5.79 -2.54 -6.99
C LEU A 96 5.26 -3.95 -6.78
N THR A 97 5.38 -4.79 -7.79
CA THR A 97 5.27 -6.23 -7.58
C THR A 97 6.65 -6.74 -7.20
N THR A 98 6.78 -7.34 -6.03
CA THR A 98 8.08 -7.73 -5.45
C THR A 98 8.21 -9.25 -5.35
N SER A 99 9.42 -9.75 -5.09
CA SER A 99 9.65 -11.15 -4.74
C SER A 99 10.75 -11.32 -3.70
N GLY A 100 10.55 -12.32 -2.84
CA GLY A 100 11.43 -12.73 -1.75
C GLY A 100 11.29 -11.89 -0.48
N ILE A 101 10.35 -10.94 -0.44
CA ILE A 101 10.05 -10.08 0.70
C ILE A 101 8.59 -10.24 1.13
N ASP A 102 8.35 -10.42 2.43
CA ASP A 102 6.99 -10.53 2.96
C ASP A 102 6.40 -9.14 3.18
N VAL A 103 5.67 -8.66 2.17
CA VAL A 103 5.17 -7.28 2.13
C VAL A 103 4.08 -7.05 3.19
N SER A 104 3.12 -7.96 3.32
CA SER A 104 2.02 -7.81 4.29
C SER A 104 2.49 -7.89 5.74
N HIS A 105 3.59 -8.61 6.02
CA HIS A 105 4.17 -8.70 7.36
C HIS A 105 5.39 -7.79 7.58
N ALA A 106 5.71 -6.92 6.62
CA ALA A 106 6.70 -5.88 6.82
C ALA A 106 6.28 -4.97 7.98
N ARG A 107 7.26 -4.54 8.78
CA ARG A 107 6.99 -3.73 9.97
C ARG A 107 6.70 -2.28 9.57
N ILE A 108 5.75 -1.63 10.22
CA ILE A 108 5.55 -0.19 10.05
C ILE A 108 6.85 0.53 10.44
N GLY A 109 7.41 1.37 9.57
CA GLY A 109 8.72 2.00 9.75
C GLY A 109 9.89 1.21 9.19
N GLU A 110 9.69 -0.02 8.70
CA GLU A 110 10.72 -0.76 7.97
C GLU A 110 11.12 -0.01 6.70
N ARG A 111 12.44 0.13 6.47
CA ARG A 111 12.97 0.87 5.33
C ARG A 111 13.64 -0.04 4.33
N TRP A 112 13.26 0.12 3.08
CA TRP A 112 13.78 -0.64 1.97
C TRP A 112 14.59 0.27 1.07
N ARG A 113 15.84 -0.10 0.84
CA ARG A 113 16.65 0.46 -0.23
C ARG A 113 16.39 -0.35 -1.49
N ILE A 114 16.05 0.33 -2.58
CA ILE A 114 15.77 -0.28 -3.88
C ILE A 114 16.69 0.32 -4.93
N GLY A 115 17.41 -0.54 -5.64
CA GLY A 115 18.45 -0.10 -6.55
C GLY A 115 19.54 0.67 -5.80
N ASP A 116 20.04 1.75 -6.40
CA ASP A 116 21.19 2.49 -5.88
C ASP A 116 20.79 3.57 -4.85
N GLU A 117 19.65 4.23 -5.04
CA GLU A 117 19.31 5.49 -4.33
C GLU A 117 18.02 5.45 -3.52
N LEU A 118 16.96 4.81 -4.04
CA LEU A 118 15.62 4.93 -3.47
C LEU A 118 15.56 4.28 -2.09
N VAL A 119 15.11 5.04 -1.08
CA VAL A 119 14.75 4.50 0.24
C VAL A 119 13.28 4.82 0.52
N ILE A 120 12.49 3.79 0.76
CA ILE A 120 11.05 3.89 1.09
C ILE A 120 10.77 3.24 2.45
N GLU A 121 9.75 3.74 3.16
CA GLU A 121 9.39 3.32 4.52
C GLU A 121 7.94 2.86 4.58
N VAL A 122 7.68 1.69 5.17
CA VAL A 122 6.33 1.10 5.31
C VAL A 122 5.47 1.92 6.27
N THR A 123 4.23 2.25 5.88
CA THR A 123 3.35 3.15 6.66
C THR A 123 2.04 2.52 7.10
N SER A 124 1.45 1.64 6.30
CA SER A 124 0.19 0.96 6.58
C SER A 124 -0.05 -0.24 5.66
N GLY A 125 -1.01 -1.10 6.03
CA GLY A 125 -1.60 -2.04 5.09
C GLY A 125 -2.58 -1.34 4.14
N ARG A 126 -2.93 -2.00 3.03
CA ARG A 126 -3.99 -1.50 2.15
C ARG A 126 -5.37 -1.90 2.66
N ILE A 127 -6.27 -0.91 2.74
CA ILE A 127 -7.70 -1.14 2.92
C ILE A 127 -8.38 -1.30 1.55
N PRO A 128 -9.12 -2.40 1.28
CA PRO A 128 -9.78 -2.63 0.01
C PRO A 128 -10.95 -1.64 -0.20
N CYS A 129 -10.98 -0.97 -1.35
CA CYS A 129 -12.02 0.00 -1.70
C CYS A 129 -13.01 -0.54 -2.75
N ARG A 130 -14.09 0.21 -3.00
CA ARG A 130 -15.11 -0.13 -4.02
C ARG A 130 -14.52 -0.30 -5.41
N THR A 131 -13.57 0.57 -5.79
CA THR A 131 -12.91 0.52 -7.09
C THR A 131 -12.07 -0.75 -7.24
N PHE A 132 -11.37 -1.16 -6.19
CA PHE A 132 -10.64 -2.43 -6.19
C PHE A 132 -11.58 -3.63 -6.31
N ALA A 133 -12.68 -3.65 -5.55
CA ALA A 133 -13.67 -4.72 -5.64
C ALA A 133 -14.31 -4.82 -7.04
N GLY A 134 -14.64 -3.69 -7.65
CA GLY A 134 -15.15 -3.63 -9.02
C GLY A 134 -14.10 -4.07 -10.05
N HIS A 135 -12.84 -3.67 -9.88
CA HIS A 135 -11.74 -4.07 -10.74
C HIS A 135 -11.51 -5.59 -10.72
N MET A 136 -11.55 -6.19 -9.53
CA MET A 136 -11.42 -7.64 -9.40
C MET A 136 -12.68 -8.34 -9.92
N GLY A 137 -13.86 -7.74 -9.86
CA GLY A 137 -15.09 -8.35 -10.40
C GLY A 137 -15.51 -9.62 -9.64
N GLU A 138 -15.03 -9.79 -8.40
CA GLU A 138 -15.29 -10.96 -7.58
C GLU A 138 -16.40 -10.68 -6.55
N ARG A 139 -17.40 -11.56 -6.48
CA ARG A 139 -18.48 -11.40 -5.51
C ARG A 139 -17.95 -11.52 -4.08
N GLY A 140 -18.24 -10.51 -3.26
CA GLY A 140 -17.79 -10.48 -1.87
C GLY A 140 -16.28 -10.24 -1.72
N TRP A 141 -15.62 -9.69 -2.74
CA TRP A 141 -14.17 -9.46 -2.76
C TRP A 141 -13.65 -8.79 -1.49
N VAL A 142 -14.25 -7.66 -1.08
CA VAL A 142 -13.85 -6.92 0.14
C VAL A 142 -13.80 -7.86 1.35
N LYS A 143 -14.85 -8.64 1.60
CA LYS A 143 -14.91 -9.57 2.73
C LYS A 143 -13.86 -10.68 2.63
N ARG A 144 -13.62 -11.22 1.42
CA ARG A 144 -12.61 -12.26 1.19
C ARG A 144 -11.21 -11.73 1.43
N PHE A 145 -10.87 -10.59 0.83
CA PHE A 145 -9.58 -9.92 0.97
C PHE A 145 -9.30 -9.53 2.43
N THR A 146 -10.30 -8.95 3.11
CA THR A 146 -10.18 -8.60 4.54
C THR A 146 -9.95 -9.82 5.43
N ARG A 147 -10.59 -10.96 5.12
CA ARG A 147 -10.38 -12.18 5.89
C ARG A 147 -8.99 -12.77 5.67
N GLU A 148 -8.47 -12.70 4.45
CA GLU A 148 -7.13 -13.19 4.12
C GLU A 148 -6.05 -12.36 4.82
N GLY A 149 -6.21 -11.03 4.87
CA GLY A 149 -5.24 -10.15 5.53
C GLY A 149 -3.91 -9.98 4.78
N ALA A 150 -3.76 -10.59 3.60
CA ALA A 150 -2.67 -10.37 2.65
C ALA A 150 -2.83 -9.00 1.96
N THR A 151 -2.53 -7.93 2.68
CA THR A 151 -2.88 -6.55 2.33
C THR A 151 -1.86 -5.87 1.42
N GLY A 152 -0.64 -6.39 1.34
CA GLY A 152 0.50 -5.61 0.88
C GLY A 152 0.76 -4.40 1.79
N ALA A 153 1.53 -3.44 1.29
CA ALA A 153 1.94 -2.29 2.10
C ALA A 153 1.97 -1.01 1.28
N TYR A 154 1.48 0.08 1.89
CA TYR A 154 1.79 1.43 1.44
C TYR A 154 3.12 1.87 2.05
N LEU A 155 3.88 2.64 1.26
CA LEU A 155 5.17 3.16 1.65
C LEU A 155 5.28 4.65 1.31
N ARG A 156 5.99 5.38 2.17
CA ARG A 156 6.42 6.77 1.93
C ARG A 156 7.85 6.81 1.41
N VAL A 157 8.23 7.90 0.75
CA VAL A 157 9.58 8.11 0.23
C VAL A 157 10.42 8.82 1.30
N ILE A 158 11.56 8.22 1.67
CA ILE A 158 12.55 8.79 2.60
C ILE A 158 13.71 9.43 1.83
N VAL A 159 14.22 8.72 0.83
CA VAL A 159 15.22 9.22 -0.11
C VAL A 159 14.69 8.94 -1.51
N PRO A 160 14.47 9.95 -2.36
CA PRO A 160 13.93 9.73 -3.69
C PRO A 160 15.00 9.12 -4.62
N GLY A 161 14.56 8.41 -5.65
CA GLY A 161 15.46 7.65 -6.51
C GLY A 161 14.79 7.16 -7.79
N THR A 162 15.59 6.64 -8.71
CA THR A 162 15.09 6.03 -9.95
C THR A 162 15.26 4.53 -9.89
N ILE A 163 14.18 3.78 -10.16
CA ILE A 163 14.16 2.32 -10.09
C ILE A 163 13.63 1.70 -11.38
N ARG A 164 13.87 0.41 -11.59
CA ARG A 164 13.37 -0.39 -12.69
C ARG A 164 13.09 -1.83 -12.25
N SER A 165 12.36 -2.55 -13.09
CA SER A 165 12.18 -4.00 -12.98
C SER A 165 13.53 -4.71 -12.86
N GLY A 166 13.67 -5.60 -11.89
CA GLY A 166 14.88 -6.36 -11.60
C GLY A 166 15.76 -5.77 -10.50
N ASP A 167 15.55 -4.52 -10.09
CA ASP A 167 16.36 -3.90 -9.04
C ASP A 167 16.24 -4.67 -7.70
N ALA A 168 17.37 -4.80 -7.02
CA ALA A 168 17.45 -5.47 -5.73
C ALA A 168 16.74 -4.64 -4.65
N ILE A 169 16.14 -5.33 -3.68
CA ILE A 169 15.59 -4.75 -2.47
C ILE A 169 16.47 -5.19 -1.29
N GLU A 170 16.88 -4.24 -0.47
CA GLU A 170 17.58 -4.47 0.80
C GLU A 170 16.81 -3.80 1.94
N VAL A 171 16.58 -4.54 3.03
CA VAL A 171 16.05 -3.95 4.26
C VAL A 171 17.20 -3.28 4.99
N VAL A 172 17.21 -1.94 5.00
CA VAL A 172 18.27 -1.12 5.59
C VAL A 172 17.92 -0.60 6.98
N HIS A 173 16.66 -0.73 7.39
CA HIS A 173 16.22 -0.42 8.75
C HIS A 173 15.04 -1.32 9.13
N LEU A 174 15.11 -1.94 10.31
CA LEU A 174 14.06 -2.76 10.89
C LEU A 174 13.67 -2.23 12.29
N PRO A 175 12.43 -1.76 12.48
CA PRO A 175 11.92 -1.31 13.77
C PRO A 175 11.91 -2.42 14.83
N ALA A 176 12.08 -2.05 16.09
CA ALA A 176 12.12 -2.99 17.22
C ALA A 176 10.73 -3.56 17.60
N HIS A 177 9.65 -2.84 17.29
CA HIS A 177 8.29 -3.26 17.62
C HIS A 177 7.77 -4.36 16.68
N GLY A 178 6.67 -5.01 17.09
CA GLY A 178 6.03 -6.08 16.30
C GLY A 178 4.90 -5.64 15.36
N ILE A 179 4.71 -4.33 15.14
CA ILE A 179 3.60 -3.81 14.33
C ILE A 179 3.88 -4.00 12.84
N THR A 180 3.07 -4.84 12.18
CA THR A 180 3.14 -5.10 10.74
C THR A 180 2.02 -4.40 9.98
N ALA A 181 2.15 -4.29 8.65
CA ALA A 181 1.09 -3.78 7.78
C ALA A 181 -0.23 -4.58 7.91
N ALA A 182 -0.16 -5.91 8.01
CA ALA A 182 -1.32 -6.76 8.25
C ALA A 182 -1.95 -6.55 9.64
N LEU A 183 -1.14 -6.33 10.68
CA LEU A 183 -1.65 -6.03 12.03
C LEU A 183 -2.33 -4.66 12.07
N GLU A 184 -1.73 -3.65 11.43
CA GLU A 184 -2.30 -2.32 11.28
C GLU A 184 -3.64 -2.36 10.53
N PHE A 185 -3.71 -3.14 9.45
CA PHE A 185 -4.94 -3.37 8.71
C PHE A 185 -6.05 -3.96 9.58
N ARG A 186 -5.75 -4.98 10.40
CA ARG A 186 -6.73 -5.55 11.34
C ARG A 186 -7.21 -4.51 12.35
N ALA A 187 -6.28 -3.73 12.91
CA ALA A 187 -6.60 -2.68 13.89
C ALA A 187 -7.54 -1.60 13.32
N THR A 188 -7.42 -1.29 12.03
CA THR A 188 -8.24 -0.26 11.37
C THR A 188 -9.52 -0.80 10.73
N THR A 189 -9.70 -2.11 10.63
CA THR A 189 -10.87 -2.72 9.97
C THR A 189 -11.72 -3.61 10.85
N THR A 190 -11.15 -4.67 11.44
CA THR A 190 -11.92 -5.73 12.10
C THR A 190 -11.76 -5.79 13.60
N GLU A 191 -10.64 -5.28 14.14
CA GLU A 191 -10.21 -5.49 15.54
C GLU A 191 -9.73 -4.18 16.16
N ARG A 192 -10.66 -3.25 16.38
CA ARG A 192 -10.37 -1.88 16.82
C ARG A 192 -9.72 -1.79 18.20
N GLU A 193 -9.86 -2.82 19.01
CA GLU A 193 -9.18 -2.98 20.30
C GLU A 193 -7.65 -3.05 20.16
N LEU A 194 -7.12 -3.32 18.96
CA LEU A 194 -5.69 -3.29 18.67
C LEU A 194 -5.14 -1.87 18.44
N LEU A 195 -6.01 -0.87 18.25
CA LEU A 195 -5.59 0.52 17.94
C LEU A 195 -4.57 1.11 18.94
N PRO A 196 -4.71 0.96 20.27
CA PRO A 196 -3.71 1.45 21.22
C PRO A 196 -2.30 0.95 20.95
N ARG A 197 -2.18 -0.31 20.52
CA ARG A 197 -0.90 -0.96 20.24
C ARG A 197 -0.18 -0.31 19.05
N MET A 198 -0.91 0.30 18.12
CA MET A 198 -0.33 0.95 16.94
C MET A 198 0.58 2.12 17.32
N LEU A 199 0.42 2.70 18.51
CA LEU A 199 1.28 3.78 18.99
C LEU A 199 2.73 3.36 19.21
N GLU A 200 3.02 2.05 19.32
CA GLU A 200 4.40 1.54 19.33
C GLU A 200 5.17 1.92 18.05
N ALA A 201 4.48 2.09 16.92
CA ALA A 201 5.08 2.48 15.65
C ALA A 201 5.34 3.98 15.51
N GLY A 202 4.83 4.80 16.43
CA GLY A 202 5.09 6.25 16.47
C GLY A 202 4.79 6.96 15.14
N GLU A 203 5.69 7.83 14.71
CA GLU A 203 5.55 8.68 13.52
C GLU A 203 5.71 7.93 12.19
N ALA A 204 6.23 6.69 12.21
CA ALA A 204 6.31 5.85 11.02
C ALA A 204 4.92 5.36 10.57
N LEU A 205 3.96 5.32 11.49
CA LEU A 205 2.57 4.95 11.21
C LEU A 205 1.89 5.97 10.29
N HIS A 206 1.02 5.47 9.41
CA HIS A 206 0.14 6.31 8.61
C HIS A 206 -0.61 7.31 9.50
N SER A 207 -0.57 8.59 9.12
CA SER A 207 -0.97 9.70 9.99
C SER A 207 -2.45 9.64 10.44
N GLU A 208 -3.34 9.12 9.59
CA GLU A 208 -4.74 8.87 9.97
C GLU A 208 -4.90 7.77 11.01
N THR A 209 -4.13 6.68 10.89
CA THR A 209 -4.15 5.58 11.86
C THR A 209 -3.58 6.04 13.19
N LEU A 210 -2.50 6.83 13.18
CA LEU A 210 -1.94 7.43 14.39
C LEU A 210 -2.97 8.31 15.13
N ARG A 211 -3.66 9.20 14.40
CA ARG A 211 -4.74 10.02 14.97
C ARG A 211 -5.88 9.17 15.53
N ALA A 212 -6.27 8.12 14.81
CA ALA A 212 -7.33 7.21 15.26
C ALA A 212 -6.96 6.47 16.55
N ALA A 213 -5.72 5.99 16.67
CA ALA A 213 -5.21 5.32 17.86
C ALA A 213 -5.16 6.27 19.08
N GLN A 214 -4.69 7.50 18.89
CA GLN A 214 -4.67 8.53 19.94
C GLN A 214 -6.09 8.89 20.42
N ALA A 215 -7.02 9.11 19.49
CA ALA A 215 -8.41 9.42 19.82
C ALA A 215 -9.10 8.26 20.54
N TYR A 216 -8.79 7.01 20.17
CA TYR A 216 -9.32 5.82 20.82
C TYR A 216 -8.87 5.75 22.29
N LEU A 217 -7.58 5.96 22.59
CA LEU A 217 -7.07 5.99 23.95
C LEU A 217 -7.67 7.13 24.79
N ALA A 218 -7.75 8.34 24.23
CA ALA A 218 -8.34 9.48 24.92
C ALA A 218 -9.80 9.20 25.33
N LYS A 219 -10.58 8.53 24.46
CA LYS A 219 -11.96 8.13 24.76
C LYS A 219 -12.04 7.08 25.87
N GLN A 220 -11.13 6.11 25.91
CA GLN A 220 -11.09 5.12 26.99
C GLN A 220 -10.75 5.74 28.34
N ALA A 221 -9.77 6.65 28.37
CA ALA A 221 -9.37 7.36 29.59
C ALA A 221 -10.51 8.24 30.13
N ALA A 222 -11.30 8.89 29.27
CA ALA A 222 -12.45 9.68 29.67
C ALA A 222 -13.66 8.85 30.17
N ALA A 223 -13.65 7.53 29.93
CA ALA A 223 -14.71 6.61 30.33
C ALA A 223 -14.35 5.80 31.61
N SER A 224 -13.15 6.00 32.16
CA SER A 224 -12.64 5.38 33.39
C SER A 224 -12.72 6.38 34.55
#